data_AF-A0A949GHN3-F1
#
_entry.id   AF-A0A949GHN3-F1
#
_cell.length_a   1.000
_cell.length_b   1.000
_cell.length_c   1.000
_cell.angle_alpha   90.00
_cell.angle_beta   90.00
_cell.angle_gamma   90.00
#
_symmetry.space_group_name_H-M   'P 1'
#
loop_
_entity.id
_entity.type
_entity.pdbx_description
1 polymer ?
#
loop_
_entity_poly.entity_id
_entity_poly.type
_entity_poly.pdbx_seq_one_letter_code
_entity_poly.pdbx_strand_id
1 'polypeptide(L)'
;IAERRTDRALDMNRSNGLPPFLANDPGVDSGLMIAQYTQASLVSENKRLAAPASVDSIPSSAMQEDHVSMGWNAARKLRKVVENLTRILAIELVTAGRAIEFRTGLNPAPATAAVLKTLRSIVPGIGPDRFLSPELEAAVTLVESGKIIEAAKSVVNELR
;
A
#
# COMPACT_ATOMS: atom_id res chain seq x y z
N ILE A 1 -7.22 -6.34 2.38
CA ILE A 1 -6.31 -7.52 2.32
C ILE A 1 -4.83 -7.12 2.40
N ALA A 2 -4.35 -6.19 1.55
CA ALA A 2 -2.97 -5.69 1.55
C ALA A 2 -2.43 -5.38 2.94
N GLU A 3 -3.15 -4.56 3.71
CA GLU A 3 -2.77 -4.19 5.08
C GLU A 3 -2.63 -5.40 6.01
N ARG A 4 -3.44 -6.46 5.86
CA ARG A 4 -3.28 -7.70 6.64
C ARG A 4 -2.04 -8.50 6.25
N ARG A 5 -1.56 -8.39 5.01
CA ARG A 5 -0.29 -9.00 4.58
C ARG A 5 0.90 -8.22 5.14
N THR A 6 0.82 -6.89 5.17
CA THR A 6 1.78 -6.05 5.90
C THR A 6 1.82 -6.45 7.39
N ASP A 7 0.67 -6.46 8.07
CA ASP A 7 0.53 -6.87 9.47
C ASP A 7 1.22 -8.21 9.78
N ARG A 8 1.01 -9.21 8.91
CA ARG A 8 1.67 -10.52 9.04
C ARG A 8 3.19 -10.45 8.90
N ALA A 9 3.72 -9.61 8.02
CA ALA A 9 5.15 -9.47 7.81
C ALA A 9 5.85 -8.74 8.97
N LEU A 10 5.14 -7.84 9.65
CA LEU A 10 5.66 -7.05 10.77
C LEU A 10 5.60 -7.81 12.11
N ASP A 11 4.73 -8.81 12.22
CA ASP A 11 4.59 -9.62 13.42
C ASP A 11 5.61 -10.77 13.47
N MET A 12 6.54 -10.70 14.43
CA MET A 12 7.60 -11.71 14.60
C MET A 12 7.07 -13.15 14.77
N ASN A 13 5.85 -13.33 15.29
CA ASN A 13 5.25 -14.64 15.51
C ASN A 13 4.56 -15.20 14.27
N ARG A 14 4.30 -14.38 13.25
CA ARG A 14 3.58 -14.77 12.01
C ARG A 14 4.40 -14.59 10.73
N SER A 15 5.58 -13.98 10.84
CA SER A 15 6.45 -13.59 9.72
C SER A 15 7.41 -14.68 9.25
N ASN A 16 7.46 -15.84 9.93
CA ASN A 16 8.42 -16.92 9.67
C ASN A 16 9.88 -16.43 9.76
N GLY A 17 10.27 -15.93 10.95
CA GLY A 17 11.66 -15.62 11.28
C GLY A 17 12.15 -14.22 10.90
N LEU A 18 11.26 -13.28 10.59
CA LEU A 18 11.65 -11.88 10.39
C LEU A 18 11.71 -11.13 11.74
N PRO A 19 12.61 -10.14 11.89
CA PRO A 19 12.63 -9.31 13.08
C PRO A 19 11.32 -8.53 13.25
N PRO A 20 10.91 -8.21 14.50
CA PRO A 20 9.68 -7.46 14.74
C PRO A 20 9.71 -6.13 14.00
N PHE A 21 8.58 -5.79 13.36
CA PHE A 21 8.38 -4.59 12.56
C PHE A 21 9.39 -4.37 11.41
N LEU A 22 10.17 -5.39 11.05
CA LEU A 22 11.29 -5.26 10.11
C LEU A 22 12.28 -4.15 10.54
N ALA A 23 12.48 -4.02 11.85
CA ALA A 23 13.48 -3.16 12.46
C ALA A 23 14.89 -3.74 12.29
N ASN A 24 15.89 -2.87 12.13
CA ASN A 24 17.28 -3.29 11.99
C ASN A 24 17.91 -3.63 13.35
N ASP A 25 17.71 -2.79 14.36
CA ASP A 25 18.05 -3.08 15.77
C ASP A 25 16.79 -3.02 16.67
N PRO A 26 16.05 -4.13 16.83
CA PRO A 26 14.81 -4.16 17.61
C PRO A 26 14.97 -3.66 19.05
N GLY A 27 14.16 -2.67 19.43
CA GLY A 27 14.18 -2.04 20.75
C GLY A 27 14.78 -0.64 20.73
N VAL A 28 15.69 -0.38 19.78
CA VAL A 28 16.17 0.97 19.45
C VAL A 28 15.41 1.51 18.23
N ASP A 29 15.31 0.70 17.19
CA ASP A 29 14.54 0.99 15.97
C ASP A 29 13.11 0.48 16.07
N SER A 30 12.16 1.26 15.56
CA SER A 30 10.75 0.90 15.37
C SER A 30 10.45 0.30 14.00
N GLY A 31 11.39 0.41 13.04
CA GLY A 31 11.23 -0.13 11.70
C GLY A 31 10.00 0.45 10.99
N LEU A 32 9.09 -0.44 10.56
CA LEU A 32 7.88 -0.06 9.82
C LEU A 32 6.61 0.00 10.70
N MET A 33 6.74 0.01 12.03
CA MET A 33 5.60 0.05 12.96
C MET A 33 4.62 1.18 12.63
N ILE A 34 5.11 2.41 12.48
CA ILE A 34 4.26 3.59 12.20
C ILE A 34 3.73 3.58 10.76
N ALA A 35 4.45 2.97 9.82
CA ALA A 35 3.94 2.78 8.46
C ALA A 35 2.64 1.97 8.47
N GLN A 36 2.58 0.92 9.30
CA GLN A 36 1.36 0.13 9.47
C GLN A 36 0.21 0.96 10.06
N TYR A 37 0.48 1.89 10.97
CA TYR A 37 -0.56 2.73 11.58
C TYR A 37 -1.22 3.61 10.51
N THR A 38 -0.41 4.22 9.64
CA THR A 38 -0.89 4.96 8.48
C THR A 38 -1.71 4.06 7.56
N GLN A 39 -1.21 2.86 7.25
CA GLN A 39 -1.91 1.91 6.38
C GLN A 39 -3.28 1.49 6.95
N ALA A 40 -3.34 1.18 8.25
CA ALA A 40 -4.57 0.80 8.95
C ALA A 40 -5.58 1.96 9.01
N SER A 41 -5.11 3.19 9.21
CA SER A 41 -5.94 4.40 9.19
C SER A 41 -6.63 4.59 7.84
N LEU A 42 -5.86 4.47 6.73
CA LEU A 42 -6.39 4.57 5.37
C LEU A 42 -7.42 3.48 5.06
N VAL A 43 -7.19 2.25 5.53
CA VAL A 43 -8.18 1.16 5.43
C VAL A 43 -9.45 1.50 6.20
N SER A 44 -9.32 2.08 7.39
CA SER A 44 -10.47 2.48 8.21
C SER A 44 -11.28 3.61 7.57
N GLU A 45 -10.62 4.61 6.99
CA GLU A 45 -11.27 5.67 6.20
C GLU A 45 -12.03 5.08 5.01
N ASN A 46 -11.40 4.15 4.28
CA ASN A 46 -12.04 3.49 3.14
C ASN A 46 -13.30 2.71 3.53
N LYS A 47 -13.39 2.17 4.76
CA LYS A 47 -14.64 1.55 5.25
C LYS A 47 -15.79 2.55 5.33
N ARG A 48 -15.52 3.82 5.69
CA ARG A 48 -16.54 4.88 5.74
C ARG A 48 -16.92 5.33 4.34
N LEU A 49 -15.94 5.46 3.45
CA LEU A 49 -16.16 5.82 2.04
C LEU A 49 -16.89 4.71 1.26
N ALA A 50 -16.83 3.46 1.69
CA ALA A 50 -17.47 2.33 1.03
C ALA A 50 -19.01 2.31 1.13
N ALA A 51 -19.61 3.11 2.02
CA ALA A 51 -21.08 3.24 2.03
C ALA A 51 -21.57 3.70 0.64
N PRO A 52 -22.55 3.06 0.01
CA PRO A 52 -22.98 3.46 -1.35
C PRO A 52 -23.61 4.85 -1.32
N ALA A 53 -23.17 5.76 -2.20
CA ALA A 53 -23.85 7.07 -2.33
C ALA A 53 -25.14 6.95 -3.14
N SER A 54 -25.24 5.96 -4.04
CA SER A 54 -26.35 5.77 -4.97
C SER A 54 -27.61 5.17 -4.34
N VAL A 55 -27.60 4.84 -3.05
CA VAL A 55 -28.81 4.41 -2.32
C VAL A 55 -29.57 5.59 -1.72
N ASP A 56 -29.05 6.81 -1.88
CA ASP A 56 -29.66 8.04 -1.43
C ASP A 56 -30.26 8.82 -2.62
N SER A 57 -31.35 9.54 -2.36
CA SER A 57 -32.02 10.43 -3.30
C SER A 57 -32.77 11.50 -2.52
N ILE A 58 -32.54 12.76 -2.86
CA ILE A 58 -33.23 13.90 -2.25
C ILE A 58 -34.03 14.58 -3.37
N PRO A 59 -35.37 14.48 -3.35
CA PRO A 59 -36.21 15.15 -4.32
C PRO A 59 -35.93 16.65 -4.38
N SER A 60 -35.81 17.17 -5.58
CA SER A 60 -35.48 18.56 -5.86
C SER A 60 -36.55 19.21 -6.75
N SER A 61 -36.47 20.53 -6.93
CA SER A 61 -37.29 21.26 -7.91
C SER A 61 -38.80 21.00 -7.78
N ALA A 62 -39.33 21.08 -6.55
CA ALA A 62 -40.74 20.83 -6.25
C ALA A 62 -41.28 19.50 -6.84
N MET A 63 -40.51 18.41 -6.68
CA MET A 63 -40.80 17.05 -7.16
C MET A 63 -40.70 16.84 -8.68
N GLN A 64 -40.14 17.79 -9.45
CA GLN A 64 -39.80 17.53 -10.86
C GLN A 64 -38.61 16.58 -10.99
N GLU A 65 -37.67 16.66 -10.05
CA GLU A 65 -36.54 15.75 -9.92
C GLU A 65 -36.75 14.89 -8.67
N ASP A 66 -37.72 13.99 -8.71
CA ASP A 66 -38.14 13.16 -7.58
C ASP A 66 -37.23 11.94 -7.33
N HIS A 67 -36.37 11.59 -8.30
CA HIS A 67 -35.37 10.54 -8.17
C HIS A 67 -34.03 10.91 -8.82
N VAL A 68 -32.94 10.86 -8.06
CA VAL A 68 -31.59 11.20 -8.54
C VAL A 68 -30.56 10.15 -8.11
N SER A 69 -29.43 10.08 -8.83
CA SER A 69 -28.44 9.00 -8.67
C SER A 69 -27.38 9.21 -7.61
N MET A 70 -27.20 10.45 -7.14
CA MET A 70 -26.06 10.88 -6.30
C MET A 70 -24.68 10.50 -6.89
N GLY A 71 -24.59 10.34 -8.22
CA GLY A 71 -23.41 9.78 -8.90
C GLY A 71 -22.13 10.60 -8.74
N TRP A 72 -22.23 11.93 -8.60
CA TRP A 72 -21.07 12.79 -8.36
C TRP A 72 -20.39 12.49 -7.02
N ASN A 73 -21.18 12.26 -5.96
CA ASN A 73 -20.68 11.89 -4.65
C ASN A 73 -20.02 10.51 -4.71
N ALA A 74 -20.60 9.55 -5.45
CA ALA A 74 -20.00 8.25 -5.68
C ALA A 74 -18.61 8.38 -6.35
N ALA A 75 -18.49 9.19 -7.41
CA ALA A 75 -17.23 9.42 -8.12
C ALA A 75 -16.14 10.05 -7.24
N ARG A 76 -16.50 11.05 -6.42
CA ARG A 76 -15.55 11.69 -5.48
C ARG A 76 -15.04 10.70 -4.43
N LYS A 77 -15.93 9.87 -3.88
CA LYS A 77 -15.56 8.83 -2.91
C LYS A 77 -14.64 7.79 -3.53
N LEU A 78 -14.95 7.32 -4.75
CA LEU A 78 -14.10 6.38 -5.48
C LEU A 78 -12.70 6.95 -5.70
N ARG A 79 -12.59 8.20 -6.13
CA ARG A 79 -11.28 8.86 -6.33
C ARG A 79 -10.44 8.83 -5.05
N LYS A 80 -11.03 9.15 -3.89
CA LYS A 80 -10.31 9.11 -2.60
C LYS A 80 -9.95 7.68 -2.19
N VAL A 81 -10.82 6.72 -2.42
CA VAL A 81 -10.53 5.30 -2.12
C VAL A 81 -9.35 4.79 -2.97
N VAL A 82 -9.27 5.17 -4.24
CA VAL A 82 -8.14 4.81 -5.12
C VAL A 82 -6.84 5.44 -4.63
N GLU A 83 -6.85 6.73 -4.28
CA GLU A 83 -5.70 7.44 -3.69
C GLU A 83 -5.19 6.74 -2.40
N ASN A 84 -6.13 6.37 -1.51
CA ASN A 84 -5.82 5.64 -0.28
C ASN A 84 -5.28 4.23 -0.58
N LEU A 85 -5.86 3.53 -1.57
CA LEU A 85 -5.42 2.20 -1.97
C LEU A 85 -3.99 2.22 -2.52
N THR A 86 -3.63 3.22 -3.33
CA THR A 86 -2.27 3.41 -3.82
C THR A 86 -1.27 3.52 -2.67
N ARG A 87 -1.57 4.35 -1.66
CA ARG A 87 -0.74 4.47 -0.44
C ARG A 87 -0.65 3.17 0.34
N ILE A 88 -1.77 2.44 0.47
CA ILE A 88 -1.81 1.13 1.12
C ILE A 88 -0.89 0.14 0.41
N LEU A 89 -0.89 0.11 -0.92
CA LEU A 89 -0.04 -0.77 -1.73
C LEU A 89 1.42 -0.33 -1.71
N ALA A 90 1.70 0.97 -1.66
CA ALA A 90 3.05 1.50 -1.54
C ALA A 90 3.71 1.08 -0.22
N ILE A 91 2.97 1.15 0.89
CA ILE A 91 3.47 0.67 2.20
C ILE A 91 3.74 -0.83 2.14
N GLU A 92 2.81 -1.62 1.57
CA GLU A 92 3.02 -3.06 1.37
C GLU A 92 4.25 -3.37 0.52
N LEU A 93 4.50 -2.61 -0.55
CA LEU A 93 5.67 -2.75 -1.40
C LEU A 93 6.97 -2.52 -0.63
N VAL A 94 7.05 -1.49 0.21
CA VAL A 94 8.21 -1.20 1.07
C VAL A 94 8.41 -2.30 2.11
N THR A 95 7.33 -2.76 2.75
CA THR A 95 7.35 -3.89 3.69
C THR A 95 7.86 -5.16 3.03
N ALA A 96 7.33 -5.52 1.85
CA ALA A 96 7.75 -6.70 1.11
C ALA A 96 9.22 -6.61 0.70
N GLY A 97 9.68 -5.44 0.25
CA GLY A 97 11.08 -5.21 -0.11
C GLY A 97 12.03 -5.43 1.06
N ARG A 98 11.74 -4.84 2.23
CA ARG A 98 12.54 -5.08 3.45
C ARG A 98 12.47 -6.54 3.90
N ALA A 99 11.29 -7.16 3.86
CA ALA A 99 11.12 -8.55 4.25
C ALA A 99 11.94 -9.52 3.37
N ILE A 100 12.06 -9.25 2.07
CA ILE A 100 12.92 -10.03 1.16
C ILE A 100 14.39 -9.88 1.56
N GLU A 101 14.84 -8.66 1.83
CA GLU A 101 16.25 -8.39 2.19
C GLU A 101 16.67 -9.02 3.52
N PHE A 102 15.74 -9.16 4.47
CA PHE A 102 16.02 -9.85 5.75
C PHE A 102 16.16 -11.36 5.58
N ARG A 103 15.70 -11.94 4.46
CA ARG A 103 15.86 -13.38 4.17
C ARG A 103 17.17 -13.64 3.45
N THR A 104 18.26 -13.56 4.20
CA THR A 104 19.61 -13.83 3.68
C THR A 104 19.73 -15.25 3.11
N GLY A 105 20.53 -15.42 2.06
CA GLY A 105 20.75 -16.71 1.41
C GLY A 105 19.66 -17.16 0.43
N LEU A 106 18.59 -16.38 0.25
CA LEU A 106 17.56 -16.63 -0.76
C LEU A 106 17.60 -15.56 -1.86
N ASN A 107 17.30 -15.97 -3.09
CA ASN A 107 17.17 -15.06 -4.22
C ASN A 107 15.70 -14.92 -4.63
N PRO A 108 15.18 -13.70 -4.81
CA PRO A 108 13.85 -13.51 -5.35
C PRO A 108 13.75 -14.00 -6.80
N ALA A 109 12.56 -14.45 -7.20
CA ALA A 109 12.28 -14.78 -8.59
C ALA A 109 12.48 -13.55 -9.51
N PRO A 110 12.70 -13.73 -10.84
CA PRO A 110 13.08 -12.63 -11.73
C PRO A 110 12.19 -11.38 -11.65
N ALA A 111 10.86 -11.56 -11.68
CA ALA A 111 9.91 -10.44 -11.56
C ALA A 111 10.02 -9.71 -10.21
N THR A 112 10.10 -10.47 -9.11
CA THR A 112 10.26 -9.91 -7.77
C THR A 112 11.60 -9.18 -7.62
N ALA A 113 12.67 -9.72 -8.21
CA ALA A 113 14.00 -9.09 -8.22
C ALA A 113 13.98 -7.77 -9.01
N ALA A 114 13.31 -7.74 -10.16
CA ALA A 114 13.15 -6.53 -10.97
C ALA A 114 12.36 -5.44 -10.23
N VAL A 115 11.27 -5.81 -9.56
CA VAL A 115 10.48 -4.90 -8.71
C VAL A 115 11.32 -4.35 -7.55
N LEU A 116 12.04 -5.22 -6.84
CA LEU A 116 12.90 -4.82 -5.73
C LEU A 116 13.99 -3.86 -6.20
N LYS A 117 14.63 -4.14 -7.34
CA LYS A 117 15.63 -3.25 -7.95
C LYS A 117 15.04 -1.87 -8.26
N THR A 118 13.86 -1.81 -8.87
CA THR A 118 13.18 -0.54 -9.16
C THR A 118 12.84 0.22 -7.88
N LEU A 119 12.32 -0.46 -6.84
CA LEU A 119 12.06 0.16 -5.55
C LEU A 119 13.34 0.77 -4.95
N ARG A 120 14.46 0.03 -4.99
CA ARG A 120 15.74 0.45 -4.42
C ARG A 120 16.42 1.60 -5.16
N SER A 121 15.98 1.92 -6.36
CA SER A 121 16.46 3.11 -7.08
C SER A 121 16.10 4.43 -6.39
N ILE A 122 15.06 4.44 -5.54
CA ILE A 122 14.59 5.66 -4.85
C ILE A 122 14.19 5.46 -3.38
N VAL A 123 13.89 4.23 -2.94
CA VAL A 123 13.58 3.92 -1.54
C VAL A 123 14.71 3.10 -0.94
N PRO A 124 15.43 3.59 0.09
CA PRO A 124 16.51 2.83 0.72
C PRO A 124 16.04 1.53 1.38
N GLY A 125 16.94 0.55 1.48
CA GLY A 125 16.67 -0.77 2.06
C GLY A 125 16.71 -0.83 3.59
N ILE A 126 17.07 -2.02 4.09
CA ILE A 126 17.34 -2.27 5.51
C ILE A 126 18.36 -1.26 6.05
N GLY A 127 18.15 -0.83 7.28
CA GLY A 127 19.04 0.07 8.02
C GLY A 127 18.31 0.63 9.25
N PRO A 128 18.98 1.51 10.02
CA PRO A 128 18.38 2.14 11.19
C PRO A 128 17.16 2.99 10.81
N ASP A 129 16.40 3.40 11.82
CA ASP A 129 15.24 4.26 11.62
C ASP A 129 15.60 5.57 10.89
N ARG A 130 14.70 5.96 9.99
CA ARG A 130 14.81 7.17 9.16
C ARG A 130 13.45 7.86 9.12
N PHE A 131 13.45 9.12 8.67
CA PHE A 131 12.20 9.80 8.39
C PHE A 131 11.47 9.08 7.26
N LEU A 132 10.41 8.35 7.61
CA LEU A 132 9.78 7.39 6.72
C LEU A 132 8.87 8.03 5.65
N SER A 133 8.32 9.21 5.93
CA SER A 133 7.30 9.82 5.05
C SER A 133 7.80 10.07 3.61
N PRO A 134 9.01 10.62 3.37
CA PRO A 134 9.51 10.80 2.01
C PRO A 134 9.75 9.47 1.28
N GLU A 135 10.18 8.44 2.01
CA GLU A 135 10.36 7.09 1.46
C GLU A 135 9.03 6.48 1.01
N LEU A 136 7.97 6.65 1.81
CA LEU A 136 6.63 6.16 1.47
C LEU A 136 6.03 6.94 0.30
N GLU A 137 6.19 8.28 0.23
CA GLU A 137 5.71 9.07 -0.91
C GLU A 137 6.47 8.76 -2.21
N ALA A 138 7.76 8.43 -2.13
CA ALA A 138 8.52 7.91 -3.27
C ALA A 138 7.95 6.56 -3.75
N ALA A 139 7.63 5.64 -2.83
CA ALA A 139 6.96 4.38 -3.17
C ALA A 139 5.57 4.59 -3.79
N VAL A 140 4.79 5.57 -3.29
CA VAL A 140 3.51 5.97 -3.87
C VAL A 140 3.68 6.36 -5.34
N THR A 141 4.68 7.20 -5.63
CA THR A 141 4.97 7.63 -7.01
C THR A 141 5.27 6.45 -7.94
N LEU A 142 5.98 5.41 -7.46
CA LEU A 142 6.23 4.20 -8.25
C LEU A 142 4.98 3.38 -8.54
N VAL A 143 4.07 3.29 -7.55
CA VAL A 143 2.79 2.60 -7.71
C VAL A 143 1.89 3.36 -8.68
N GLU A 144 1.74 4.68 -8.51
CA GLU A 144 0.89 5.53 -9.36
C GLU A 144 1.36 5.57 -10.81
N SER A 145 2.69 5.63 -11.03
CA SER A 145 3.25 5.67 -12.39
C SER A 145 3.19 4.33 -13.12
N GLY A 146 2.85 3.23 -12.45
CA GLY A 146 2.83 1.89 -13.05
C GLY A 146 4.22 1.26 -13.24
N LYS A 147 5.30 1.96 -12.89
CA LYS A 147 6.70 1.49 -13.04
C LYS A 147 6.98 0.14 -12.40
N ILE A 148 6.27 -0.20 -11.33
CA ILE A 148 6.40 -1.51 -10.66
C ILE A 148 5.89 -2.64 -11.55
N ILE A 149 4.77 -2.42 -12.24
CA ILE A 149 4.19 -3.39 -13.18
C ILE A 149 5.10 -3.52 -14.41
N GLU A 150 5.59 -2.40 -14.93
CA GLU A 150 6.54 -2.36 -16.06
C GLU A 150 7.82 -3.13 -15.73
N ALA A 151 8.38 -2.92 -14.52
CA ALA A 151 9.57 -3.63 -14.06
C ALA A 151 9.35 -5.15 -14.02
N ALA A 152 8.21 -5.59 -13.50
CA ALA A 152 7.88 -7.01 -13.46
C ALA A 152 7.74 -7.59 -14.89
N LYS A 153 6.98 -6.91 -15.77
CA LYS A 153 6.75 -7.32 -17.17
C LYS A 153 8.03 -7.30 -18.02
N SER A 154 9.03 -6.50 -17.67
CA SER A 154 10.29 -6.46 -18.43
C SER A 154 11.05 -7.80 -18.44
N VAL A 155 10.73 -8.69 -17.50
CA VAL A 155 11.40 -9.99 -17.32
C VAL A 155 10.44 -11.19 -17.39
N VAL A 156 9.14 -10.97 -17.59
CA VAL A 156 8.14 -12.05 -17.74
C VAL A 156 7.15 -11.74 -18.87
N ASN A 157 6.78 -12.76 -19.65
CA ASN A 157 5.88 -12.59 -20.80
C ASN A 157 4.43 -12.24 -20.39
N GLU A 158 3.96 -12.74 -19.25
CA GLU A 158 2.63 -12.45 -18.70
C GLU A 158 2.69 -12.33 -17.17
N LEU A 159 1.97 -11.36 -16.60
CA LEU A 159 1.65 -11.35 -15.18
C LEU A 159 0.34 -12.13 -15.01
N ARG A 160 0.41 -13.32 -14.42
CA ARG A 160 -0.75 -14.14 -14.04
C ARG A 160 -1.12 -13.92 -12.59
#